data_AF-A0A6B2T563-F1
#
_entry.id   AF-A0A6B2T563-F1
#
_cell.length_a   1.000
_cell.length_b   1.000
_cell.length_c   1.000
_cell.angle_alpha   90.00
_cell.angle_beta   90.00
_cell.angle_gamma   90.00
#
_symmetry.space_group_name_H-M   'P 1'
#
loop_
_entity.id
_entity.type
_entity.pdbx_description
1 polymer ?
#
loop_
_entity_poly.entity_id
_entity_poly.type
_entity_poly.pdbx_seq_one_letter_code
_entity_poly.pdbx_strand_id
1 'polypeptide(L)' 'MAGHGIPEVYLEGYDQILAAAAATGRRLTRDELDSRRALGERAAEAGL' A
#
# COMPACT_ATOMS: atom_id res chain seq x y z
N MET A 1 7.48 21.55 8.47
CA MET A 1 7.69 20.10 8.26
C MET A 1 6.33 19.51 7.89
N ALA A 2 5.87 19.74 6.66
CA ALA A 2 4.50 19.41 6.26
C ALA A 2 4.49 18.01 5.64
N GLY A 3 4.30 16.99 6.48
CA GLY A 3 3.92 15.67 6.01
C GLY A 3 2.44 15.72 5.63
N HIS A 4 2.12 15.98 4.36
CA HIS A 4 0.83 15.57 3.83
C HIS A 4 0.86 14.05 3.77
N GLY A 5 0.39 13.40 4.83
CA GLY A 5 0.27 11.96 4.87
C GLY A 5 -0.62 11.49 3.73
N ILE A 6 -0.20 10.42 3.05
CA ILE A 6 -1.05 9.78 2.04
C ILE A 6 -2.38 9.41 2.71
N PRO A 7 -3.53 9.80 2.14
CA PRO A 7 -4.83 9.45 2.68
C PRO A 7 -4.96 7.95 2.92
N GLU A 8 -5.53 7.57 4.07
CA GLU A 8 -5.65 6.18 4.51
C GLU A 8 -6.34 5.27 3.49
N VAL A 9 -7.25 5.82 2.66
CA VAL A 9 -7.90 5.08 1.58
C VAL A 9 -6.92 4.47 0.57
N TYR A 10 -5.74 5.07 0.37
CA TYR A 10 -4.71 4.52 -0.52
C TYR A 10 -3.79 3.51 0.19
N LEU A 11 -3.85 3.45 1.52
CA LEU A 11 -3.04 2.55 2.35
C LEU A 11 -3.90 1.47 3.04
N GLU A 12 -5.21 1.47 2.82
CA GLU A 12 -6.15 0.55 3.46
C GLU A 12 -5.74 -0.91 3.18
N GLY A 13 -5.62 -1.70 4.25
CA GLY A 13 -5.20 -3.11 4.19
C GLY A 13 -3.73 -3.34 3.82
N TYR A 14 -2.90 -2.28 3.73
CA TYR A 14 -1.46 -2.44 3.54
C TYR A 14 -0.76 -2.95 4.80
N ASP A 15 -1.18 -2.45 5.96
CA ASP A 15 -0.77 -2.91 7.28
C ASP A 15 -1.01 -4.42 7.47
N GLN A 16 -2.20 -4.92 7.09
CA GLN A 16 -2.56 -6.33 7.22
C GLN A 16 -1.70 -7.22 6.31
N ILE A 17 -1.46 -6.78 5.08
CA ILE A 17 -0.63 -7.51 4.11
C ILE A 17 0.83 -7.55 4.57
N LEU A 18 1.37 -6.44 5.08
CA LEU A 18 2.71 -6.41 5.65
C LEU A 18 2.82 -7.29 6.90
N ALA A 19 1.82 -7.25 7.78
CA ALA A 19 1.79 -8.09 8.97
C ALA A 19 1.77 -9.59 8.61
N ALA A 20 0.95 -9.99 7.64
CA ALA A 20 0.88 -11.37 7.17
C ALA A 20 2.19 -11.83 6.50
N ALA A 21 2.79 -10.96 5.67
CA ALA A 21 4.07 -11.25 5.03
C ALA A 21 5.21 -11.35 6.06
N ALA A 22 5.25 -10.44 7.04
CA ALA A 22 6.24 -10.45 8.12
C ALA A 22 6.09 -11.68 9.03
N ALA A 23 4.86 -12.03 9.40
CA ALA A 23 4.58 -13.19 10.25
C ALA A 23 5.00 -14.51 9.59
N THR A 24 4.97 -14.59 8.27
CA THR A 24 5.31 -15.80 7.50
C THR A 24 6.72 -15.76 6.90
N GLY A 25 7.40 -14.60 6.91
CA GLY A 25 8.67 -14.37 6.23
C GLY A 25 8.60 -14.47 4.70
N ARG A 26 7.40 -14.53 4.12
CA ARG A 26 7.21 -14.68 2.68
C ARG A 26 7.35 -13.34 1.96
N ARG A 27 7.60 -13.40 0.66
CA ARG A 27 7.45 -12.23 -0.21
C ARG A 27 5.97 -11.95 -0.48
N LEU A 28 5.67 -10.68 -0.74
CA LEU A 28 4.37 -10.27 -1.25
C LEU A 28 4.04 -11.04 -2.54
N THR A 29 2.78 -11.46 -2.67
CA THR A 29 2.30 -12.12 -3.88
C THR A 29 2.19 -11.10 -5.02
N ARG A 30 2.01 -11.61 -6.23
CA ARG A 30 1.84 -10.74 -7.40
C ARG A 30 0.57 -9.89 -7.27
N ASP A 31 -0.55 -10.48 -6.84
CA ASP A 31 -1.81 -9.78 -6.60
C ASP A 31 -1.68 -8.68 -5.54
N GLU A 32 -0.96 -8.94 -4.45
CA GLU A 32 -0.72 -7.94 -3.40
C GLU A 32 0.09 -6.75 -3.95
N LEU A 33 1.12 -7.02 -4.76
CA LEU A 33 1.92 -5.98 -5.40
C LEU A 33 1.13 -5.19 -6.44
N ASP A 34 0.33 -5.86 -7.27
CA ASP A 34 -0.47 -5.21 -8.31
C ASP A 34 -1.61 -4.38 -7.69
N SER A 35 -2.23 -4.85 -6.60
CA SER A 35 -3.19 -4.07 -5.81
C SER A 35 -2.56 -2.80 -5.25
N ARG A 36 -1.34 -2.88 -4.69
CA ARG A 36 -0.62 -1.69 -4.20
C ARG A 36 -0.21 -0.75 -5.33
N ARG A 37 0.19 -1.27 -6.48
CA ARG A 37 0.52 -0.47 -7.66
C ARG A 37 -0.69 0.33 -8.14
N ALA A 38 -1.86 -0.29 -8.26
CA ALA A 38 -3.08 0.39 -8.67
C ALA A 38 -3.50 1.51 -7.69
N LEU A 39 -3.35 1.29 -6.38
CA LEU A 39 -3.62 2.32 -5.36
C LEU A 39 -2.62 3.48 -5.44
N GLY A 40 -1.33 3.18 -5.66
CA GLY A 40 -0.29 4.19 -5.85
C GLY A 40 -0.49 5.02 -7.12
N GLU A 41 -0.89 4.39 -8.23
CA GLU A 41 -1.23 5.09 -9.47
C GLU A 41 -2.40 6.07 -9.26
N ARG A 42 -3.46 5.63 -8.57
CA ARG A 42 -4.59 6.52 -8.23
C ARG A 42 -4.21 7.64 -7.27
N ALA A 43 -3.28 7.40 -6.35
CA ALA A 43 -2.77 8.45 -5.46
C ALA A 43 -1.98 9.50 -6.28
N ALA A 44 -1.11 9.05 -7.18
CA ALA A 44 -0.35 9.92 -8.07
C ALA A 44 -1.27 10.75 -9.00
N GLU A 45 -2.33 10.14 -9.56
CA GLU A 45 -3.35 10.85 -10.34
C GLU A 45 -4.09 11.92 -9.51
N ALA A 46 -4.30 11.65 -8.22
CA ALA A 46 -4.90 12.60 -7.28
C ALA A 46 -3.92 13.67 -6.76
N GLY A 47 -2.65 13.62 -7.17
CA GLY A 47 -1.62 14.59 -6.78
C GLY A 47 -1.04 14.37 -5.38
N LEU A 48 -1.04 13.11 -4.92
CA LEU A 48 -0.53 12.67 -3.61
C LEU A 48 0.81 11.93 -3.73
#